data_AF-A0A7J2HKU7-F1
#
_entry.id   AF-A0A7J2HKU7-F1
#
_cell.length_a   1.000
_cell.length_b   1.000
_cell.length_c   1.000
_cell.angle_alpha   90.00
_cell.angle_beta   90.00
_cell.angle_gamma   90.00
#
_symmetry.space_group_name_H-M   'P 1'
#
loop_
_entity.id
_entity.type
_entity.pdbx_description
1 polymer ?
#
loop_
_entity_poly.entity_id
_entity_poly.type
_entity_poly.pdbx_seq_one_letter_code
_entity_poly.pdbx_strand_id
1 'polypeptide(L)'
;VGPYAARVKIERIYDIRAEKRKKIVERARTILYEWEKSKLPEDDMILKELEEALLKARVIEYGPDKLPAGPEVGKSEELIIVEGRADVINLLRHGYRNAVAVEGVKIPRTIKDLSAKKKKVIAFLDGDRGGDLILSELQRAGVKVDLVARAPYGREVEGLTGKEISDALHHAIPFDEAIRRLKIPKEVPQLPEKVREYAKEVEGKLMAIILNSDVQEVERVPVSELAQRLQELRDQAKYVVFDGVITQRLVDILSEVGIDVYLVGVRVGEISKPSERVHIITFDNL
;
A
#
# COMPACT_ATOMS: atom_id res chain seq x y z
N VAL A 1 3.55 14.77 -68.22
CA VAL A 1 4.59 14.14 -67.38
C VAL A 1 4.72 12.70 -67.84
N GLY A 2 5.82 12.34 -68.49
CA GLY A 2 6.01 11.04 -69.15
C GLY A 2 6.62 9.96 -68.22
N PRO A 3 6.69 8.69 -68.67
CA PRO A 3 7.18 7.59 -67.86
C PRO A 3 8.69 7.74 -67.59
N TYR A 4 9.07 7.75 -66.31
CA TYR A 4 10.47 7.83 -65.88
C TYR A 4 11.05 6.42 -65.69
N ALA A 5 12.25 6.16 -66.19
CA ALA A 5 12.91 4.87 -66.03
C ALA A 5 13.45 4.71 -64.60
N ALA A 6 12.75 3.95 -63.76
CA ALA A 6 13.23 3.57 -62.44
C ALA A 6 14.13 2.33 -62.53
N ARG A 7 15.36 2.39 -61.99
CA ARG A 7 16.22 1.21 -61.79
C ARG A 7 16.11 0.75 -60.35
N VAL A 8 15.66 -0.49 -60.16
CA VAL A 8 15.66 -1.17 -58.86
C VAL A 8 16.93 -2.02 -58.77
N LYS A 9 17.65 -1.93 -57.66
CA LYS A 9 18.82 -2.76 -57.34
C LYS A 9 18.57 -3.46 -56.02
N ILE A 10 18.61 -4.79 -56.00
CA ILE A 10 18.49 -5.58 -54.77
C ILE A 10 19.84 -5.51 -54.05
N GLU A 11 19.87 -4.92 -52.85
CA GLU A 11 21.12 -4.85 -52.07
C GLU A 11 21.42 -6.16 -51.36
N ARG A 12 20.44 -6.77 -50.68
CA ARG A 12 20.59 -8.04 -49.94
C ARG A 12 19.26 -8.79 -49.83
N ILE A 13 19.31 -10.12 -49.84
CA ILE A 13 18.18 -11.01 -49.56
C ILE A 13 18.43 -11.64 -48.19
N TYR A 14 17.50 -11.46 -47.25
CA TYR A 14 17.58 -12.03 -45.91
C TYR A 14 16.54 -13.13 -45.71
N ASP A 15 16.96 -14.29 -45.19
CA ASP A 15 16.03 -15.35 -44.78
C ASP A 15 15.48 -15.06 -43.37
N ILE A 16 14.35 -14.35 -43.35
CA ILE A 16 13.62 -13.99 -42.13
C ILE A 16 13.24 -15.25 -41.31
N ARG A 17 13.06 -16.41 -41.93
CA ARG A 17 12.66 -17.64 -41.23
C ARG A 17 13.82 -18.23 -40.44
N ALA A 18 15.02 -18.24 -41.01
CA ALA A 18 16.22 -18.69 -40.30
C ALA A 18 16.52 -17.82 -39.07
N GLU A 19 16.37 -16.50 -39.22
CA GLU A 19 16.64 -15.54 -38.16
C GLU A 19 15.58 -15.58 -37.04
N LYS A 20 14.30 -15.75 -37.39
CA LYS A 20 13.24 -16.00 -36.39
C LYS A 20 13.47 -17.28 -35.61
N ARG A 21 13.85 -18.38 -36.27
CA ARG A 21 14.18 -19.65 -35.59
C ARG A 21 15.31 -19.48 -34.59
N LYS A 22 16.37 -18.76 -34.97
CA LYS A 22 17.51 -18.47 -34.08
C LYS A 22 17.07 -17.71 -32.82
N LYS A 23 16.24 -16.67 -32.97
CA LYS A 23 15.68 -15.91 -31.84
C LYS A 23 14.82 -16.75 -30.92
N ILE A 24 14.00 -17.65 -31.47
CA ILE A 24 13.17 -18.58 -30.67
C ILE A 24 14.05 -19.51 -29.83
N VAL A 25 15.11 -20.07 -30.43
CA VAL A 25 16.04 -20.97 -29.73
C VAL A 25 16.83 -20.23 -28.64
N GLU A 26 17.31 -19.02 -28.91
CA GLU A 26 17.99 -18.18 -27.91
C GLU A 26 17.06 -17.81 -26.75
N ARG A 27 15.80 -17.47 -27.04
CA ARG A 27 14.79 -17.19 -26.00
C ARG A 27 14.47 -18.42 -25.17
N ALA A 28 14.30 -19.58 -25.81
CA ALA A 28 14.05 -20.84 -25.10
C ALA A 28 15.21 -21.22 -24.16
N ARG A 29 16.47 -21.04 -24.61
CA ARG A 29 17.66 -21.24 -23.76
C ARG A 29 17.66 -20.30 -22.55
N THR A 30 17.33 -19.02 -22.76
CA THR A 30 17.28 -18.03 -21.68
C THR A 30 16.23 -18.40 -20.63
N ILE A 31 15.04 -18.79 -21.08
CA ILE A 31 13.95 -19.22 -20.18
C ILE A 31 14.36 -20.46 -19.37
N LEU A 32 14.98 -21.46 -20.00
CA LEU A 32 15.44 -22.66 -19.31
C LEU A 32 16.50 -22.36 -18.26
N TYR A 33 17.46 -21.49 -18.58
CA TYR A 33 18.50 -21.07 -17.65
C TYR A 33 17.95 -20.28 -16.45
N GLU A 34 17.00 -19.37 -16.70
CA GLU A 34 16.29 -18.64 -15.63
C GLU A 34 15.44 -19.58 -14.77
N TRP A 35 14.80 -20.58 -15.37
CA TRP A 35 14.00 -21.58 -14.65
C TRP A 35 14.87 -22.49 -13.77
N GLU A 36 16.01 -22.95 -14.28
CA GLU A 36 16.94 -23.76 -13.50
C GLU A 36 17.54 -22.99 -12.32
N LYS A 37 17.84 -21.69 -12.52
CA LYS A 37 18.36 -20.80 -11.47
C LYS A 37 17.30 -20.44 -10.41
N SER A 38 16.02 -20.51 -10.75
CA SER A 38 14.90 -20.18 -9.86
C SER A 38 14.31 -21.40 -9.14
N LYS A 39 14.83 -22.61 -9.38
CA LYS A 39 14.55 -23.76 -8.51
C LYS A 39 15.20 -23.52 -7.15
N LEU A 40 14.38 -23.16 -6.16
CA LEU A 40 14.71 -23.46 -4.77
C LEU A 40 15.03 -24.97 -4.68
N PRO A 41 16.09 -25.38 -3.96
CA PRO A 41 16.32 -26.80 -3.69
C PRO A 41 15.05 -27.45 -3.16
N GLU A 42 14.70 -28.65 -3.67
CA GLU A 42 13.49 -29.38 -3.22
C GLU A 42 13.45 -29.53 -1.70
N ASP A 43 14.62 -29.71 -1.07
CA ASP A 43 14.79 -29.77 0.38
C ASP A 43 14.32 -28.50 1.09
N ASP A 44 14.61 -27.32 0.55
CA ASP A 44 14.17 -26.03 1.13
C ASP A 44 12.65 -25.85 1.00
N MET A 45 12.05 -26.36 -0.08
CA MET A 45 10.60 -26.35 -0.23
C MET A 45 9.92 -27.27 0.79
N ILE A 46 10.44 -28.48 0.99
CA ILE A 46 9.93 -29.44 1.97
C ILE A 46 10.05 -28.88 3.39
N LEU A 47 11.19 -28.26 3.72
CA LEU A 47 11.39 -27.62 5.03
C LEU A 47 10.38 -26.49 5.26
N LYS A 48 10.16 -25.64 4.26
CA LYS A 48 9.20 -24.54 4.35
C LYS A 48 7.76 -25.04 4.53
N GLU A 49 7.36 -26.07 3.80
CA GLU A 49 6.05 -26.70 3.96
C GLU A 49 5.87 -27.30 5.36
N LEU A 50 6.91 -27.96 5.89
CA LEU A 50 6.90 -28.51 7.25
C LEU A 50 6.78 -27.40 8.30
N GLU A 51 7.54 -26.32 8.16
CA GLU A 51 7.45 -25.15 9.05
C GLU A 51 6.06 -24.53 9.04
N GLU A 52 5.44 -24.36 7.86
CA GLU A 52 4.08 -23.84 7.75
C GLU A 52 3.05 -24.76 8.40
N ALA A 53 3.17 -26.07 8.22
CA ALA A 53 2.29 -27.04 8.87
C ALA A 53 2.42 -26.98 10.40
N LEU A 54 3.65 -26.89 10.92
CA LEU A 54 3.91 -26.75 12.36
C LEU A 54 3.32 -25.44 12.91
N LEU A 55 3.47 -24.31 12.19
CA LEU A 55 2.90 -23.03 12.60
C LEU A 55 1.37 -23.08 12.66
N LYS A 56 0.72 -23.68 11.66
CA LYS A 56 -0.74 -23.87 11.64
C LYS A 56 -1.22 -24.73 12.80
N ALA A 57 -0.45 -25.73 13.20
CA ALA A 57 -0.75 -26.59 14.36
C ALA A 57 -0.53 -25.89 15.71
N ARG A 58 0.29 -24.82 15.76
CA ARG A 58 0.53 -24.03 16.98
C ARG A 58 -0.57 -23.01 17.28
N VAL A 59 -1.43 -22.71 16.30
CA VAL A 59 -2.64 -21.90 16.52
C VAL A 59 -3.60 -22.71 17.40
N ILE A 60 -4.04 -22.11 18.49
CA ILE A 60 -5.02 -22.69 19.41
C ILE A 60 -6.39 -22.04 19.22
N GLU A 61 -7.44 -22.68 19.72
CA GLU A 61 -8.76 -22.07 19.88
C GLU A 61 -8.87 -21.50 21.30
N TYR A 62 -9.23 -20.22 21.43
CA TYR A 62 -9.32 -19.53 22.71
C TYR A 62 -10.75 -19.15 23.06
N GLY A 63 -11.16 -19.48 24.29
CA GLY A 63 -12.45 -19.11 24.86
C GLY A 63 -13.66 -19.88 24.28
N PRO A 64 -14.88 -19.57 24.75
CA PRO A 64 -16.11 -20.22 24.29
C PRO A 64 -16.40 -19.97 22.81
N ASP A 65 -15.94 -18.83 22.28
CA ASP A 65 -16.09 -18.46 20.87
C ASP A 65 -15.07 -19.16 19.96
N LYS A 66 -14.14 -19.96 20.52
CA LYS A 66 -13.11 -20.73 19.80
C LYS A 66 -12.23 -19.91 18.86
N LEU A 67 -11.84 -18.72 19.31
CA LEU A 67 -11.11 -17.76 18.47
C LEU A 67 -9.69 -18.26 18.17
N PRO A 68 -9.21 -18.16 16.91
CA PRO A 68 -7.82 -18.45 16.59
C PRO A 68 -6.88 -17.56 17.40
N ALA A 69 -5.93 -18.18 18.10
CA ALA A 69 -5.00 -17.45 18.93
C ALA A 69 -3.62 -18.10 18.99
N GLY A 70 -2.64 -17.31 19.37
CA GLY A 70 -1.33 -17.79 19.76
C GLY A 70 -1.37 -18.50 21.13
N PRO A 71 -0.44 -19.42 21.38
CA PRO A 71 -0.47 -20.28 22.57
C PRO A 71 -0.25 -19.52 23.88
N GLU A 72 0.28 -18.30 23.83
CA GLU A 72 0.61 -17.50 25.01
C GLU A 72 -0.43 -16.40 25.30
N VAL A 73 -1.51 -16.33 24.51
CA VAL A 73 -2.56 -15.31 24.63
C VAL A 73 -3.15 -15.22 26.05
N GLY A 74 -3.31 -16.36 26.73
CA GLY A 74 -3.84 -16.40 28.10
C GLY A 74 -2.83 -15.95 29.16
N LYS A 75 -1.53 -16.20 28.94
CA LYS A 75 -0.46 -16.04 29.94
C LYS A 75 0.26 -14.69 29.85
N SER A 76 0.43 -14.16 28.64
CA SER A 76 1.13 -12.90 28.39
C SER A 76 0.41 -11.71 29.04
N GLU A 77 1.15 -10.74 29.55
CA GLU A 77 0.59 -9.47 30.06
C GLU A 77 0.21 -8.51 28.93
N GLU A 78 0.84 -8.67 27.76
CA GLU A 78 0.53 -7.96 26.52
C GLU A 78 -0.33 -8.83 25.60
N LEU A 79 -1.33 -8.24 24.94
CA LEU A 79 -2.21 -8.89 23.97
C LEU A 79 -2.19 -8.14 22.64
N ILE A 80 -2.05 -8.87 21.54
CA ILE A 80 -2.24 -8.32 20.19
C ILE A 80 -3.57 -8.83 19.64
N ILE A 81 -4.47 -7.94 19.23
CA ILE A 81 -5.74 -8.26 18.60
C ILE A 81 -5.58 -8.03 17.09
N VAL A 82 -5.93 -9.03 16.29
CA VAL A 82 -5.87 -9.00 14.82
C VAL A 82 -7.22 -9.38 14.20
N GLU A 83 -7.37 -9.23 12.89
CA GLU A 83 -8.64 -9.44 12.19
C GLU A 83 -8.92 -10.94 12.02
N GLY A 84 -7.94 -11.68 11.50
CA GLY A 84 -8.12 -13.04 11.03
C GLY A 84 -7.06 -14.04 11.50
N ARG A 85 -7.33 -15.31 11.19
CA ARG A 85 -6.44 -16.43 11.50
C ARG A 85 -5.08 -16.32 10.79
N ALA A 86 -5.06 -15.81 9.56
CA ALA A 86 -3.83 -15.68 8.77
C ALA A 86 -2.85 -14.70 9.43
N ASP A 87 -3.36 -13.60 9.99
CA ASP A 87 -2.58 -12.63 10.76
C ASP A 87 -1.94 -13.28 11.99
N VAL A 88 -2.70 -14.10 12.73
CA VAL A 88 -2.18 -14.86 13.89
C VAL A 88 -1.05 -15.78 13.45
N ILE A 89 -1.20 -16.47 12.32
CA ILE A 89 -0.16 -17.36 11.79
C ILE A 89 1.10 -16.55 11.41
N ASN A 90 0.94 -15.40 10.75
CA ASN A 90 2.07 -14.58 10.35
C ASN A 90 2.80 -13.97 11.57
N LEU A 91 2.05 -13.51 12.57
CA LEU A 91 2.60 -13.05 13.84
C LEU A 91 3.35 -14.17 14.57
N LEU A 92 2.80 -15.39 14.61
CA LEU A 92 3.48 -16.55 15.19
C LEU A 92 4.77 -16.91 14.47
N ARG A 93 4.78 -16.84 13.13
CA ARG A 93 5.97 -17.04 12.29
C ARG A 93 7.09 -16.08 12.69
N HIS A 94 6.74 -14.85 13.08
CA HIS A 94 7.68 -13.82 13.50
C HIS A 94 7.86 -13.70 15.03
N GLY A 95 7.40 -14.69 15.79
CA GLY A 95 7.68 -14.82 17.22
C GLY A 95 6.66 -14.19 18.17
N TYR A 96 5.61 -13.56 17.65
CA TYR A 96 4.53 -12.97 18.45
C TYR A 96 3.48 -14.04 18.80
N ARG A 97 3.55 -14.55 20.04
CA ARG A 97 2.75 -15.70 20.50
C ARG A 97 1.48 -15.33 21.29
N ASN A 98 1.26 -14.03 21.47
CA ASN A 98 0.21 -13.43 22.26
C ASN A 98 -0.88 -12.77 21.40
N ALA A 99 -1.01 -13.17 20.13
CA ALA A 99 -2.02 -12.66 19.21
C ALA A 99 -3.35 -13.42 19.32
N VAL A 100 -4.48 -12.74 19.05
CA VAL A 100 -5.82 -13.35 18.95
C VAL A 100 -6.62 -12.69 17.83
N ALA A 101 -7.31 -13.50 17.03
CA ALA A 101 -8.18 -13.03 15.96
C ALA A 101 -9.60 -12.73 16.49
N VAL A 102 -10.25 -11.72 15.94
CA VAL A 102 -11.67 -11.42 16.24
C VAL A 102 -12.64 -12.14 15.31
N GLU A 103 -12.17 -12.64 14.16
CA GLU A 103 -12.93 -13.36 13.12
C GLU A 103 -14.26 -12.68 12.74
N GLY A 104 -14.14 -11.54 12.07
CA GLY A 104 -15.26 -10.78 11.51
C GLY A 104 -15.57 -9.48 12.26
N VAL A 105 -16.67 -8.84 11.86
CA VAL A 105 -16.99 -7.45 12.29
C VAL A 105 -17.57 -7.41 13.71
N LYS A 106 -18.33 -8.44 14.12
CA LYS A 106 -18.97 -8.45 15.44
C LYS A 106 -17.99 -8.96 16.50
N ILE A 107 -17.52 -8.06 17.36
CA ILE A 107 -16.52 -8.40 18.37
C ILE A 107 -17.09 -9.37 19.43
N PRO A 108 -16.50 -10.57 19.61
CA PRO A 108 -16.95 -11.55 20.59
C PRO A 108 -16.70 -11.11 22.04
N ARG A 109 -17.51 -11.61 22.99
CA ARG A 109 -17.35 -11.32 24.43
C ARG A 109 -16.00 -11.82 24.96
N THR A 110 -15.52 -12.96 24.42
CA THR A 110 -14.20 -13.50 24.76
C THR A 110 -13.09 -12.47 24.63
N ILE A 111 -13.10 -11.63 23.58
CA ILE A 111 -12.09 -10.58 23.35
C ILE A 111 -12.20 -9.47 24.40
N LYS A 112 -13.42 -9.07 24.75
CA LYS A 112 -13.66 -8.04 25.77
C LYS A 112 -13.18 -8.50 27.14
N ASP A 113 -13.50 -9.73 27.53
CA ASP A 113 -13.11 -10.28 28.82
C ASP A 113 -11.61 -10.56 28.91
N LEU A 114 -11.01 -10.98 27.79
CA LEU A 114 -9.57 -11.21 27.70
C LEU A 114 -8.79 -9.90 27.79
N SER A 115 -9.15 -8.91 26.97
CA SER A 115 -8.46 -7.61 26.92
C SER A 115 -8.49 -6.87 28.26
N ALA A 116 -9.60 -6.93 28.98
CA ALA A 116 -9.74 -6.30 30.30
C ALA A 116 -8.75 -6.84 31.35
N LYS A 117 -8.28 -8.09 31.21
CA LYS A 117 -7.34 -8.73 32.15
C LYS A 117 -5.87 -8.42 31.84
N LYS A 118 -5.58 -7.77 30.71
CA LYS A 118 -4.22 -7.55 30.21
C LYS A 118 -3.70 -6.20 30.65
N LYS A 119 -2.39 -6.09 30.86
CA LYS A 119 -1.77 -4.81 31.18
C LYS A 119 -1.77 -3.90 29.95
N LYS A 120 -1.39 -4.45 28.81
CA LYS A 120 -1.28 -3.74 27.53
C LYS A 120 -2.00 -4.50 26.41
N VAL A 121 -2.80 -3.80 25.62
CA VAL A 121 -3.55 -4.34 24.49
C VAL A 121 -3.28 -3.50 23.25
N ILE A 122 -2.84 -4.15 22.18
CA ILE A 122 -2.58 -3.53 20.89
C ILE A 122 -3.55 -4.10 19.87
N ALA A 123 -4.30 -3.27 19.16
CA ALA A 123 -5.00 -3.70 17.96
C ALA A 123 -4.06 -3.53 16.76
N PHE A 124 -3.73 -4.61 16.06
CA PHE A 124 -2.91 -4.58 14.86
C PHE A 124 -3.77 -4.99 13.66
N LEU A 125 -4.10 -4.00 12.83
CA LEU A 125 -5.16 -4.10 11.82
C LEU A 125 -4.62 -3.79 10.42
N ASP A 126 -5.32 -4.27 9.39
CA ASP A 126 -4.93 -4.16 7.99
C ASP A 126 -4.96 -2.72 7.49
N GLY A 127 -4.12 -2.35 6.52
CA GLY A 127 -3.99 -0.98 6.03
C GLY A 127 -5.13 -0.51 5.13
N ASP A 128 -6.32 -1.06 5.31
CA ASP A 128 -7.47 -0.92 4.43
C ASP A 128 -8.75 -0.47 5.19
N ARG A 129 -9.89 -0.47 4.49
CA ARG A 129 -11.19 -0.12 5.09
C ARG A 129 -11.73 -1.21 6.02
N GLY A 130 -11.37 -2.48 5.80
CA GLY A 130 -11.75 -3.59 6.68
C GLY A 130 -11.24 -3.35 8.09
N GLY A 131 -9.97 -2.99 8.22
CA GLY A 131 -9.40 -2.71 9.53
C GLY A 131 -9.94 -1.43 10.19
N ASP A 132 -10.34 -0.41 9.41
CA ASP A 132 -11.02 0.78 9.94
C ASP A 132 -12.40 0.42 10.56
N LEU A 133 -13.11 -0.54 9.96
CA LEU A 133 -14.39 -1.05 10.48
C LEU A 133 -14.18 -1.82 11.78
N ILE A 134 -13.18 -2.70 11.84
CA ILE A 134 -12.88 -3.47 13.06
C ILE A 134 -12.45 -2.52 14.19
N LEU A 135 -11.65 -1.50 13.90
CA LEU A 135 -11.28 -0.50 14.88
C LEU A 135 -12.51 0.23 15.45
N SER A 136 -13.46 0.59 14.59
CA SER A 136 -14.74 1.20 14.99
C SER A 136 -15.59 0.26 15.86
N GLU A 137 -15.62 -1.02 15.53
CA GLU A 137 -16.37 -2.03 16.30
C GLU A 137 -15.71 -2.34 17.65
N LEU A 138 -14.39 -2.37 17.73
CA LEU A 138 -13.66 -2.47 19.00
C LEU A 138 -14.03 -1.32 19.95
N GLN A 139 -14.15 -0.10 19.41
CA GLN A 139 -14.64 1.05 20.17
C GLN A 139 -16.09 0.86 20.62
N ARG A 140 -17.00 0.51 19.70
CA ARG A 140 -18.43 0.34 19.99
C ARG A 140 -18.70 -0.74 21.02
N ALA A 141 -17.98 -1.86 20.94
CA ALA A 141 -18.07 -2.98 21.87
C ALA A 141 -17.47 -2.64 23.26
N GLY A 142 -16.72 -1.54 23.38
CA GLY A 142 -16.03 -1.13 24.59
C GLY A 142 -14.96 -2.13 25.01
N VAL A 143 -14.16 -2.60 24.03
CA VAL A 143 -12.98 -3.42 24.27
C VAL A 143 -11.85 -2.54 24.79
N LYS A 144 -11.10 -3.00 25.79
CA LYS A 144 -9.90 -2.30 26.24
C LYS A 144 -8.83 -2.42 25.15
N VAL A 145 -8.43 -1.30 24.57
CA VAL A 145 -7.31 -1.20 23.63
C VAL A 145 -6.47 0.01 24.02
N ASP A 146 -5.16 -0.19 24.20
CA ASP A 146 -4.24 0.87 24.60
C ASP A 146 -3.58 1.53 23.37
N LEU A 147 -3.15 0.70 22.41
CA LEU A 147 -2.47 1.14 21.19
C LEU A 147 -3.10 0.53 19.94
N VAL A 148 -2.90 1.21 18.81
CA VAL A 148 -3.30 0.75 17.48
C VAL A 148 -2.09 0.79 16.56
N ALA A 149 -1.72 -0.37 16.03
CA ALA A 149 -0.80 -0.51 14.93
C ALA A 149 -1.59 -0.72 13.64
N ARG A 150 -1.11 -0.15 12.53
CA ARG A 150 -1.72 -0.33 11.20
C ARG A 150 -0.67 -0.89 10.26
N ALA A 151 -1.05 -1.88 9.46
CA ALA A 151 -0.25 -2.27 8.31
C ALA A 151 -0.13 -1.08 7.33
N PRO A 152 0.92 -1.04 6.49
CA PRO A 152 1.03 -0.01 5.46
C PRO A 152 -0.20 0.02 4.55
N TYR A 153 -0.49 1.18 3.95
CA TYR A 153 -1.71 1.37 3.16
C TYR A 153 -1.90 0.30 2.08
N GLY A 154 -3.08 -0.32 2.07
CA GLY A 154 -3.44 -1.39 1.12
C GLY A 154 -2.71 -2.72 1.33
N ARG A 155 -1.99 -2.88 2.45
CA ARG A 155 -1.32 -4.13 2.82
C ARG A 155 -2.08 -4.79 3.97
N GLU A 156 -2.12 -6.12 3.95
CA GLU A 156 -2.72 -6.96 4.98
C GLU A 156 -1.63 -7.49 5.93
N VAL A 157 -1.97 -7.69 7.20
CA VAL A 157 -1.04 -8.19 8.23
C VAL A 157 -0.50 -9.57 7.87
N GLU A 158 -1.30 -10.41 7.21
CA GLU A 158 -0.86 -11.73 6.72
C GLU A 158 0.32 -11.69 5.74
N GLY A 159 0.49 -10.58 5.02
CA GLY A 159 1.50 -10.40 3.96
C GLY A 159 2.74 -9.60 4.39
N LEU A 160 2.85 -9.23 5.67
CA LEU A 160 3.95 -8.43 6.19
C LEU A 160 5.17 -9.28 6.53
N THR A 161 6.34 -8.72 6.30
CA THR A 161 7.62 -9.23 6.79
C THR A 161 7.80 -8.94 8.28
N GLY A 162 8.67 -9.71 8.96
CA GLY A 162 8.99 -9.46 10.37
C GLY A 162 9.49 -8.04 10.66
N LYS A 163 10.19 -7.41 9.70
CA LYS A 163 10.62 -6.01 9.82
C LYS A 163 9.43 -5.05 9.77
N GLU A 164 8.54 -5.20 8.79
CA GLU A 164 7.33 -4.38 8.68
C GLU A 164 6.42 -4.54 9.91
N ILE A 165 6.29 -5.75 10.46
CA ILE A 165 5.55 -6.00 11.71
C ILE A 165 6.18 -5.26 12.88
N SER A 166 7.50 -5.39 13.06
CA SER A 166 8.22 -4.69 14.13
C SER A 166 8.09 -3.17 14.00
N ASP A 167 8.24 -2.64 12.79
CA ASP A 167 8.12 -1.21 12.50
C ASP A 167 6.68 -0.73 12.79
N ALA A 168 5.66 -1.48 12.39
CA ALA A 168 4.25 -1.12 12.63
C ALA A 168 3.89 -1.12 14.13
N LEU A 169 4.37 -2.12 14.88
CA LEU A 169 4.16 -2.21 16.33
C LEU A 169 4.93 -1.12 17.09
N HIS A 170 6.13 -0.76 16.63
CA HIS A 170 6.92 0.31 17.22
C HIS A 170 6.29 1.69 17.03
N HIS A 171 5.68 1.94 15.87
CA HIS A 171 4.98 3.19 15.56
C HIS A 171 3.48 3.15 15.91
N ALA A 172 3.06 2.22 16.76
CA ALA A 172 1.68 2.14 17.20
C ALA A 172 1.26 3.42 17.95
N ILE A 173 0.07 3.92 17.65
CA ILE A 173 -0.47 5.16 18.21
C ILE A 173 -1.49 4.88 19.31
N PRO A 174 -1.75 5.80 20.25
CA PRO A 174 -2.81 5.65 21.25
C PRO A 174 -4.19 5.40 20.63
N PHE A 175 -4.99 4.54 21.26
CA PHE A 175 -6.33 4.17 20.75
C PHE A 175 -7.23 5.39 20.52
N ASP A 176 -7.28 6.34 21.46
CA ASP A 176 -8.08 7.56 21.33
C ASP A 176 -7.64 8.42 20.13
N GLU A 177 -6.35 8.45 19.83
CA GLU A 177 -5.82 9.16 18.66
C GLU A 177 -6.23 8.46 17.36
N ALA A 178 -6.12 7.13 17.30
CA ALA A 178 -6.55 6.33 16.15
C ALA A 178 -8.05 6.52 15.86
N ILE A 179 -8.88 6.52 16.90
CA ILE A 179 -10.32 6.81 16.79
C ILE A 179 -10.58 8.24 16.30
N ARG A 180 -9.82 9.23 16.78
CA ARG A 180 -9.93 10.60 16.27
C ARG A 180 -9.62 10.65 14.78
N ARG A 181 -8.56 9.97 14.32
CA ARG A 181 -8.22 9.87 12.89
C ARG A 181 -9.32 9.21 12.04
N LEU A 182 -10.14 8.33 12.61
CA LEU A 182 -11.32 7.75 11.93
C LEU A 182 -12.55 8.70 11.89
N LYS A 183 -12.76 9.47 12.97
CA LYS A 183 -13.92 10.37 13.14
C LYS A 183 -13.74 11.73 12.51
N ILE A 184 -12.50 12.21 12.46
CA ILE A 184 -12.10 13.16 11.44
C ILE A 184 -12.46 12.43 10.16
N PRO A 185 -13.45 12.88 9.39
CA PRO A 185 -13.66 12.29 8.09
C PRO A 185 -12.26 12.29 7.47
N LYS A 186 -11.80 11.16 6.94
CA LYS A 186 -11.11 11.26 5.67
C LYS A 186 -12.15 11.95 4.79
N GLU A 187 -12.22 13.28 4.87
CA GLU A 187 -12.46 14.07 3.71
C GLU A 187 -11.41 13.49 2.79
N VAL A 188 -11.83 12.51 1.98
CA VAL A 188 -11.53 12.59 0.56
C VAL A 188 -11.86 14.04 0.32
N PRO A 189 -10.84 14.91 0.25
CA PRO A 189 -11.06 16.33 0.09
C PRO A 189 -12.04 16.36 -1.06
N GLN A 190 -13.23 16.90 -0.84
CA GLN A 190 -14.14 17.08 -1.96
C GLN A 190 -13.39 18.07 -2.83
N LEU A 191 -12.58 17.51 -3.74
CA LEU A 191 -11.80 18.25 -4.68
C LEU A 191 -12.83 19.11 -5.38
N PRO A 192 -12.68 20.44 -5.31
CA PRO A 192 -13.62 21.34 -5.96
C PRO A 192 -13.88 20.83 -7.37
N GLU A 193 -15.12 20.86 -7.85
CA GLU A 193 -15.47 20.26 -9.17
C GLU A 193 -14.51 20.71 -10.27
N LYS A 194 -14.08 21.97 -10.19
CA LYS A 194 -13.08 22.57 -11.06
C LYS A 194 -11.74 21.82 -11.12
N VAL A 195 -11.28 21.21 -10.03
CA VAL A 195 -10.07 20.36 -10.01
C VAL A 195 -10.28 19.08 -10.82
N ARG A 196 -11.49 18.50 -10.78
CA ARG A 196 -11.86 17.35 -11.64
C ARG A 196 -11.92 17.76 -13.11
N GLU A 197 -12.40 18.97 -13.41
CA GLU A 197 -12.38 19.52 -14.77
C GLU A 197 -10.94 19.69 -15.28
N TYR A 198 -10.05 20.22 -14.44
CA TYR A 198 -8.63 20.35 -14.79
C TYR A 198 -7.94 19.01 -15.00
N ALA A 199 -8.29 17.97 -14.25
CA ALA A 199 -7.74 16.63 -14.46
C ALA A 199 -8.08 16.10 -15.86
N LYS A 200 -9.35 16.22 -16.27
CA LYS A 200 -9.80 15.90 -17.65
C LYS A 200 -9.13 16.78 -18.70
N GLU A 201 -8.83 18.03 -18.34
CA GLU A 201 -8.19 18.96 -19.26
C GLU A 201 -6.73 18.60 -19.53
N VAL A 202 -5.97 18.17 -18.51
CA VAL A 202 -4.56 17.84 -18.67
C VAL A 202 -4.33 16.40 -19.16
N GLU A 203 -5.29 15.51 -18.97
CA GLU A 203 -5.19 14.09 -19.34
C GLU A 203 -4.78 13.90 -20.81
N GLY A 204 -3.67 13.19 -21.01
CA GLY A 204 -3.08 12.94 -22.33
C GLY A 204 -2.35 14.12 -22.98
N LYS A 205 -2.14 15.23 -22.26
CA LYS A 205 -1.45 16.44 -22.78
C LYS A 205 -0.06 16.68 -22.20
N LEU A 206 0.39 15.88 -21.23
CA LEU A 206 1.66 16.07 -20.50
C LEU A 206 1.82 17.47 -19.89
N MET A 207 0.70 18.05 -19.47
CA MET A 207 0.62 19.37 -18.85
C MET A 207 0.33 19.25 -17.35
N ALA A 208 0.69 20.29 -16.62
CA ALA A 208 0.42 20.47 -15.21
C ALA A 208 -0.23 21.84 -14.97
N ILE A 209 -1.12 21.90 -13.99
CA ILE A 209 -1.81 23.11 -13.54
C ILE A 209 -1.61 23.22 -12.03
N ILE A 210 -1.08 24.34 -11.59
CA ILE A 210 -0.88 24.69 -10.18
C ILE A 210 -2.01 25.64 -9.78
N LEU A 211 -2.77 25.28 -8.74
CA LEU A 211 -3.90 26.05 -8.24
C LEU A 211 -3.66 26.51 -6.80
N ASN A 212 -4.15 27.69 -6.47
CA ASN A 212 -4.14 28.23 -5.11
C ASN A 212 -5.32 27.72 -4.27
N SER A 213 -5.42 28.20 -3.02
CA SER A 213 -6.49 27.85 -2.09
C SER A 213 -7.91 28.20 -2.58
N ASP A 214 -8.03 29.18 -3.47
CA ASP A 214 -9.30 29.62 -4.08
C ASP A 214 -9.61 28.90 -5.40
N VAL A 215 -8.84 27.86 -5.75
CA VAL A 215 -8.99 27.07 -6.99
C VAL A 215 -8.83 27.94 -8.25
N GLN A 216 -7.95 28.94 -8.16
CA GLN A 216 -7.52 29.78 -9.26
C GLN A 216 -6.18 29.29 -9.78
N GLU A 217 -6.00 29.35 -11.10
CA GLU A 217 -4.75 28.99 -11.74
C GLU A 217 -3.66 29.99 -11.37
N VAL A 218 -2.64 29.48 -10.68
CA VAL A 218 -1.39 30.21 -10.45
C VAL A 218 -0.54 30.11 -11.71
N GLU A 219 -0.40 28.89 -12.25
CA GLU A 219 0.41 28.66 -13.43
C GLU A 219 0.06 27.35 -14.14
N ARG A 220 0.27 27.31 -15.46
CA ARG A 220 0.23 26.10 -16.30
C ARG A 220 1.60 25.84 -16.90
N VAL A 221 2.11 24.62 -16.75
CA VAL A 221 3.49 24.27 -17.09
C VAL A 221 3.56 22.87 -17.70
N PRO A 222 4.52 22.57 -18.59
CA PRO A 222 4.79 21.19 -18.99
C PRO A 222 5.19 20.32 -17.79
N VAL A 223 4.79 19.03 -17.77
CA VAL A 223 5.12 18.11 -16.67
C VAL A 223 6.63 18.00 -16.44
N SER A 224 7.44 18.14 -17.49
CA SER A 224 8.91 18.17 -17.40
C SER A 224 9.46 19.31 -16.54
N GLU A 225 8.73 20.43 -16.46
CA GLU A 225 9.13 21.64 -15.74
C GLU A 225 8.48 21.74 -14.36
N LEU A 226 7.46 20.92 -14.08
CA LEU A 226 6.66 20.97 -12.86
C LEU A 226 7.51 20.99 -11.59
N ALA A 227 8.52 20.14 -11.50
CA ALA A 227 9.35 20.06 -10.30
C ALA A 227 10.17 21.33 -10.05
N GLN A 228 10.60 22.04 -11.10
CA GLN A 228 11.30 23.31 -10.96
C GLN A 228 10.32 24.41 -10.55
N ARG A 229 9.16 24.49 -11.21
CA ARG A 229 8.15 25.52 -10.95
C ARG A 229 7.55 25.38 -9.56
N LEU A 230 7.35 24.16 -9.07
CA LEU A 230 6.95 23.91 -7.68
C LEU A 230 7.99 24.38 -6.67
N GLN A 231 9.30 24.33 -6.95
CA GLN A 231 10.28 24.89 -6.02
C GLN A 231 10.10 26.39 -5.81
N GLU A 232 9.67 27.11 -6.86
CA GLU A 232 9.43 28.56 -6.81
C GLU A 232 8.04 28.90 -6.26
N LEU A 233 7.02 28.08 -6.56
CA LEU A 233 5.62 28.37 -6.28
C LEU A 233 4.99 27.52 -5.16
N ARG A 234 5.77 26.69 -4.46
CA ARG A 234 5.26 25.75 -3.43
C ARG A 234 4.37 26.43 -2.38
N ASP A 235 4.67 27.67 -1.99
CA ASP A 235 3.90 28.39 -0.97
C ASP A 235 2.50 28.83 -1.45
N GLN A 236 2.27 28.85 -2.76
CA GLN A 236 1.00 29.21 -3.39
C GLN A 236 0.23 27.99 -3.91
N ALA A 237 0.85 26.80 -3.89
CA ALA A 237 0.30 25.58 -4.45
C ALA A 237 -0.57 24.85 -3.42
N LYS A 238 -1.90 24.94 -3.56
CA LYS A 238 -2.86 24.13 -2.79
C LYS A 238 -3.24 22.85 -3.53
N TYR A 239 -3.44 22.94 -4.85
CA TYR A 239 -3.75 21.79 -5.69
C TYR A 239 -2.79 21.77 -6.87
N VAL A 240 -2.23 20.60 -7.19
CA VAL A 240 -1.34 20.37 -8.32
C VAL A 240 -1.91 19.24 -9.14
N VAL A 241 -2.40 19.55 -10.34
CA VAL A 241 -3.04 18.58 -11.23
C VAL A 241 -2.18 18.39 -12.46
N PHE A 242 -1.76 17.16 -12.77
CA PHE A 242 -0.85 16.94 -13.89
C PHE A 242 -0.95 15.56 -14.52
N ASP A 243 -0.66 15.51 -15.82
CA ASP A 243 -0.66 14.28 -16.61
C ASP A 243 0.67 13.53 -16.49
N GLY A 244 0.92 12.94 -15.32
CA GLY A 244 2.17 12.25 -15.04
C GLY A 244 2.16 11.33 -13.81
N VAL A 245 3.34 10.79 -13.51
CA VAL A 245 3.56 9.92 -12.35
C VAL A 245 3.88 10.75 -11.12
N ILE A 246 3.19 10.47 -10.02
CA ILE A 246 3.47 11.07 -8.71
C ILE A 246 4.73 10.43 -8.13
N THR A 247 5.79 11.22 -7.95
CA THR A 247 7.11 10.74 -7.51
C THR A 247 7.47 11.26 -6.12
N GLN A 248 8.36 10.56 -5.40
CA GLN A 248 8.89 11.01 -4.10
C GLN A 248 9.43 12.46 -4.16
N ARG A 249 10.08 12.85 -5.26
CA ARG A 249 10.61 14.21 -5.44
C ARG A 249 9.52 15.29 -5.36
N LEU A 250 8.34 15.05 -5.92
CA LEU A 250 7.23 16.01 -5.85
C LEU A 250 6.65 16.08 -4.43
N VAL A 251 6.57 14.94 -3.75
CA VAL A 251 6.13 14.85 -2.35
C VAL A 251 7.09 15.62 -1.45
N ASP A 252 8.41 15.45 -1.62
CA ASP A 252 9.42 16.14 -0.83
C ASP A 252 9.29 17.67 -0.97
N ILE A 253 9.21 18.18 -2.20
CA ILE A 253 9.08 19.63 -2.47
C ILE A 253 7.83 20.21 -1.78
N LEU A 254 6.70 19.51 -1.86
CA LEU A 254 5.44 19.97 -1.28
C LEU A 254 5.35 19.75 0.23
N SER A 255 6.13 18.80 0.78
CA SER A 255 6.16 18.51 2.22
C SER A 255 6.83 19.61 3.04
N GLU A 256 7.69 20.42 2.42
CA GLU A 256 8.35 21.56 3.05
C GLU A 256 7.37 22.72 3.36
N VAL A 257 6.18 22.70 2.75
CA VAL A 257 5.17 23.74 2.92
C VAL A 257 4.41 23.54 4.24
N GLY A 258 4.08 24.65 4.91
CA GLY A 258 3.32 24.66 6.15
C GLY A 258 1.84 24.32 6.02
N ILE A 259 1.34 24.02 4.81
CA ILE A 259 -0.08 23.82 4.50
C ILE A 259 -0.32 22.42 3.92
N ASP A 260 -1.56 21.92 4.03
CA ASP A 260 -1.99 20.73 3.29
C ASP A 260 -2.03 20.98 1.78
N VAL A 261 -1.46 20.10 0.97
CA VAL A 261 -1.42 20.20 -0.50
C VAL A 261 -1.99 18.94 -1.12
N TYR A 262 -2.75 19.10 -2.21
CA TYR A 262 -3.34 18.02 -2.99
C TYR A 262 -2.57 17.79 -4.28
N LEU A 263 -1.95 16.63 -4.41
CA LEU A 263 -1.18 16.23 -5.58
C LEU A 263 -2.00 15.21 -6.39
N VAL A 264 -2.51 15.65 -7.53
CA VAL A 264 -3.43 14.90 -8.39
C VAL A 264 -2.71 14.51 -9.68
N GLY A 265 -2.54 13.23 -9.94
CA GLY A 265 -1.81 12.72 -11.11
C GLY A 265 -2.41 11.46 -11.70
N VAL A 266 -1.80 10.92 -12.75
CA VAL A 266 -2.33 9.73 -13.45
C VAL A 266 -2.14 8.48 -12.60
N ARG A 267 -0.96 8.32 -12.00
CA ARG A 267 -0.62 7.15 -11.17
C ARG A 267 0.44 7.49 -10.13
N VAL A 268 0.52 6.66 -9.09
CA VAL A 268 1.52 6.79 -8.02
C VAL A 268 2.75 5.97 -8.36
N GLY A 269 3.94 6.58 -8.27
CA GLY A 269 5.23 5.89 -8.33
C GLY A 269 5.65 5.34 -6.98
N GLU A 270 6.92 4.96 -6.85
CA GLU A 270 7.47 4.52 -5.56
C GLU A 270 7.63 5.71 -4.60
N ILE A 271 6.98 5.65 -3.44
CA ILE A 271 7.01 6.68 -2.39
C ILE A 271 7.52 6.03 -1.12
N SER A 272 8.76 6.33 -0.75
CA SER A 272 9.42 5.77 0.41
C SER A 272 9.14 6.56 1.69
N LYS A 273 8.81 7.85 1.56
CA LYS A 273 8.55 8.75 2.69
C LYS A 273 7.31 9.58 2.43
N PRO A 274 6.11 9.06 2.73
CA PRO A 274 4.88 9.82 2.63
C PRO A 274 4.87 10.97 3.65
N SER A 275 4.15 12.05 3.32
CA SER A 275 3.93 13.20 4.21
C SER A 275 2.46 13.27 4.59
N GLU A 276 2.16 13.49 5.88
CA GLU A 276 0.77 13.67 6.35
C GLU A 276 0.09 14.92 5.75
N ARG A 277 0.88 15.87 5.20
CA ARG A 277 0.38 17.11 4.59
C ARG A 277 0.22 17.04 3.07
N VAL A 278 0.76 16.01 2.43
CA VAL A 278 0.69 15.85 0.97
C VAL A 278 -0.29 14.74 0.65
N HIS A 279 -1.47 15.15 0.22
CA HIS A 279 -2.58 14.26 -0.10
C HIS A 279 -2.50 13.85 -1.56
N ILE A 280 -2.24 12.56 -1.80
CA ILE A 280 -1.99 12.00 -3.12
C ILE A 280 -3.26 11.40 -3.68
N ILE A 281 -3.63 11.81 -4.89
CA ILE A 281 -4.87 11.39 -5.54
C ILE A 281 -4.56 11.04 -7.00
N THR A 282 -5.07 9.91 -7.46
CA THR A 282 -4.95 9.52 -8.87
C THR A 282 -6.21 9.89 -9.65
N PHE A 283 -6.12 9.99 -10.97
CA PHE A 283 -7.26 10.25 -11.83
C PHE A 283 -8.36 9.18 -11.70
N ASP A 284 -7.97 7.93 -11.49
CA ASP A 284 -8.91 6.82 -11.25
C ASP A 284 -9.67 6.95 -9.91
N ASN A 285 -9.15 7.75 -8.98
CA ASN A 285 -9.71 7.96 -7.65
C ASN A 285 -10.28 9.37 -7.43
N LEU A 286 -10.42 10.16 -8.51
CA LEU A 286 -11.05 11.48 -8.51
C LEU A 286 -12.57 11.38 -8.32
#